data_AF-X1BLN1-F1
#
_entry.id   AF-X1BLN1-F1
#
_cell.length_a   1.000
_cell.length_b   1.000
_cell.length_c   1.000
_cell.angle_alpha   90.00
_cell.angle_beta   90.00
_cell.angle_gamma   90.00
#
_symmetry.space_group_name_H-M   'P 1'
#
loop_
_entity.id
_entity.type
_entity.pdbx_description
1 polymer ?
#
loop_
_entity_poly.entity_id
_entity_poly.type
_entity_poly.pdbx_seq_one_letter_code
_entity_poly.pdbx_strand_id
1 'polypeptide(L)'
;SFLIYGDIFGKLFGLAFGRHKILNKTLEGTLAYFGSVLIMGYVLYTSLSIPLIVLILGGISAPLVEMLSMNVNDNLTVPLITGSIMTVALLFGL
;
A
#
# COMPACT_ATOMS: atom_id res chain seq x y z
N SER A 1 6.68 -6.29 -1.38
CA SER A 1 7.01 -5.49 -0.19
C SER A 1 5.84 -4.68 0.34
N PHE A 2 5.10 -3.95 -0.49
CA PHE A 2 4.06 -3.02 0.00
C PHE A 2 2.95 -3.70 0.80
N LEU A 3 2.44 -4.85 0.35
CA LEU A 3 1.44 -5.63 1.09
C LEU A 3 1.95 -6.04 2.48
N ILE A 4 3.13 -6.66 2.57
CA ILE A 4 3.62 -7.23 3.84
C ILE A 4 3.84 -6.14 4.89
N TYR A 5 4.55 -5.07 4.52
CA TYR A 5 4.82 -3.97 5.45
C TYR A 5 3.55 -3.21 5.78
N GLY A 6 2.76 -2.89 4.76
CA GLY A 6 1.49 -2.21 4.94
C GLY A 6 0.55 -2.96 5.88
N ASP A 7 0.38 -4.27 5.68
CA ASP A 7 -0.51 -5.10 6.50
C ASP A 7 -0.05 -5.15 7.97
N ILE A 8 1.26 -5.32 8.21
CA ILE A 8 1.83 -5.32 9.57
C ILE A 8 1.61 -3.98 10.26
N PHE A 9 2.03 -2.88 9.63
CA PHE A 9 1.95 -1.55 10.23
C PHE A 9 0.49 -1.08 10.35
N GLY A 10 -0.33 -1.36 9.35
CA GLY A 10 -1.75 -1.01 9.35
C GLY A 10 -2.53 -1.72 10.45
N LYS A 11 -2.30 -3.02 10.65
CA LYS A 11 -2.90 -3.77 11.76
C LYS A 11 -2.36 -3.34 13.12
N LEU A 12 -1.04 -3.17 13.26
CA LEU A 12 -0.41 -2.77 14.51
C LEU A 12 -0.95 -1.43 15.01
N PHE A 13 -0.94 -0.42 14.14
CA PHE A 13 -1.44 0.91 14.49
C PHE A 13 -2.96 0.95 14.58
N GLY A 14 -3.67 0.15 13.78
CA GLY A 14 -5.11 0.02 13.88
C GLY A 14 -5.57 -0.59 15.21
N LEU A 15 -4.80 -1.54 15.77
CA LEU A 15 -5.07 -2.11 17.10
C LEU A 15 -4.63 -1.19 18.23
N ALA A 16 -3.47 -0.54 18.11
CA ALA A 16 -2.90 0.29 19.17
C ALA A 16 -3.56 1.68 19.28
N PHE A 17 -3.91 2.30 18.15
CA PHE A 17 -4.35 3.70 18.07
C PHE A 17 -5.66 3.91 17.31
N GLY A 18 -6.30 2.83 16.84
CA GLY A 18 -7.51 2.91 16.04
C GLY A 18 -8.68 3.56 16.77
N ARG A 19 -8.93 4.84 16.47
CA ARG A 19 -10.04 5.61 17.05
C ARG A 19 -11.10 5.91 16.00
N HIS A 20 -10.69 6.25 14.79
CA HIS A 20 -11.60 6.64 13.73
C HIS A 20 -11.75 5.49 12.72
N LYS A 21 -12.97 4.96 12.60
CA LYS A 21 -13.28 3.88 11.66
C LYS A 21 -13.50 4.44 10.27
N ILE A 22 -12.92 3.77 9.27
CA ILE A 22 -13.29 3.92 7.86
C ILE A 22 -13.54 2.52 7.32
N LEU A 23 -14.78 2.27 6.90
CA LEU A 23 -15.22 0.95 6.45
C LEU A 23 -14.92 -0.10 7.55
N ASN A 24 -14.24 -1.18 7.19
CA ASN A 24 -13.83 -2.25 8.12
C ASN A 24 -12.44 -2.01 8.72
N LYS A 25 -11.81 -0.87 8.47
CA LYS A 25 -10.45 -0.50 8.92
C LYS A 25 -10.48 0.75 9.78
N THR A 26 -9.33 1.21 10.24
CA THR A 26 -9.19 2.47 11.00
C THR A 26 -8.32 3.44 10.22
N LEU A 27 -8.62 4.74 10.34
CA LEU A 27 -7.83 5.81 9.72
C LEU A 27 -6.37 5.73 10.14
N GLU A 28 -6.11 5.52 11.42
CA GLU A 28 -4.77 5.43 11.98
C GLU A 28 -4.01 4.24 11.38
N GLY A 29 -4.69 3.10 11.19
CA GLY A 29 -4.12 1.94 10.51
C GLY A 29 -3.81 2.24 9.04
N THR A 30 -4.75 2.82 8.30
CA THR A 30 -4.54 3.16 6.89
C THR A 30 -3.41 4.19 6.69
N LEU A 31 -3.29 5.18 7.59
CA LEU A 31 -2.19 6.15 7.56
C LEU A 31 -0.84 5.48 7.88
N ALA A 32 -0.80 4.55 8.84
CA ALA A 32 0.41 3.78 9.14
C ALA A 32 0.82 2.87 7.99
N TYR A 33 -0.14 2.21 7.32
CA TYR A 33 0.10 1.47 6.09
C TYR A 33 0.75 2.40 5.06
N PHE A 34 0.11 3.53 4.75
CA PHE A 34 0.59 4.48 3.75
C PHE A 34 2.00 4.98 4.05
N GLY A 35 2.29 5.36 5.30
CA GLY A 35 3.63 5.76 5.73
C GLY A 35 4.66 4.64 5.55
N SER A 36 4.32 3.40 5.91
CA SER A 36 5.22 2.25 5.77
C SER A 36 5.60 1.97 4.30
N VAL A 37 4.64 2.11 3.37
CA VAL A 37 4.90 1.88 1.95
C VAL A 37 5.63 3.03 1.28
N LEU A 38 5.51 4.26 1.77
CA LEU A 38 6.36 5.37 1.32
C LEU A 38 7.83 5.15 1.72
N ILE A 39 8.07 4.75 2.98
CA ILE A 39 9.43 4.41 3.44
C ILE A 39 9.99 3.25 2.62
N MET A 40 9.20 2.19 2.42
CA MET A 40 9.62 1.05 1.60
C MET A 40 9.84 1.45 0.13
N GLY A 41 8.98 2.30 -0.42
CA GLY A 41 9.11 2.86 -1.76
C GLY A 41 10.43 3.61 -1.92
N TYR A 42 10.80 4.44 -0.95
CA TYR A 42 12.11 5.12 -0.98
C TYR A 42 13.29 4.13 -0.93
N VAL A 43 13.21 3.08 -0.11
CA VAL A 43 14.24 2.02 -0.08
C VAL A 43 14.35 1.29 -1.42
N LEU A 44 13.22 0.99 -2.07
CA LEU A 44 13.20 0.35 -3.39
C LEU A 44 13.74 1.28 -4.49
N TYR A 45 13.45 2.59 -4.40
CA TYR A 45 14.00 3.60 -5.31
C TYR A 45 15.53 3.59 -5.26
N THR A 46 16.12 3.64 -4.06
CA THR A 46 17.58 3.68 -3.89
C THR A 46 18.27 2.36 -4.17
N SER A 47 17.59 1.22 -3.93
CA SER A 47 18.20 -0.11 -4.03
C SER A 47 18.03 -0.76 -5.40
N LEU A 48 16.93 -0.47 -6.11
CA LEU A 48 16.55 -1.13 -7.36
C LEU A 48 16.34 -0.16 -8.53
N SER A 49 16.53 1.15 -8.33
CA SER A 49 16.35 2.19 -9.36
C SER A 49 14.96 2.16 -10.03
N ILE A 50 13.93 1.72 -9.30
CA ILE A 50 12.55 1.77 -9.79
C ILE A 50 12.11 3.24 -9.83
N PRO A 51 11.45 3.73 -10.90
CA PRO A 51 11.02 5.12 -10.98
C PRO A 51 10.16 5.54 -9.79
N LEU A 52 10.45 6.73 -9.25
CA LEU A 52 9.78 7.24 -8.05
C LEU A 52 8.27 7.36 -8.26
N ILE A 53 7.83 7.77 -9.46
CA ILE A 53 6.42 7.91 -9.80
C ILE A 53 5.69 6.55 -9.72
N VAL A 54 6.32 5.46 -10.18
CA VAL A 54 5.76 4.11 -10.12
C VAL A 54 5.59 3.66 -8.67
N LEU A 55 6.57 3.96 -7.82
CA LEU A 55 6.51 3.65 -6.39
C LEU A 55 5.46 4.48 -5.65
N ILE A 56 5.29 5.77 -6.01
CA ILE A 56 4.22 6.62 -5.47
C ILE A 56 2.85 6.07 -5.88
N LEU A 57 2.66 5.72 -7.16
CA LEU A 57 1.42 5.12 -7.64
C LEU A 57 1.08 3.84 -6.88
N GLY A 58 2.07 2.96 -6.69
CA GLY A 58 1.89 1.76 -5.89
C GLY A 58 1.61 2.03 -4.41
N GLY A 59 2.28 3.04 -3.84
CA GLY A 59 2.15 3.42 -2.44
C GLY A 59 0.78 4.03 -2.12
N ILE A 60 0.16 4.70 -3.08
CA ILE A 60 -1.21 5.21 -2.99
C ILE A 60 -2.22 4.09 -3.26
N SER A 61 -2.02 3.28 -4.30
CA SER A 61 -2.99 2.25 -4.69
C SER A 61 -3.11 1.14 -3.67
N ALA A 62 -2.01 0.71 -3.04
CA ALA A 62 -2.02 -0.41 -2.11
C ALA A 62 -2.97 -0.23 -0.89
N PRO A 63 -2.86 0.85 -0.09
CA PRO A 63 -3.78 1.07 1.04
C PRO A 63 -5.22 1.32 0.58
N LEU A 64 -5.43 1.92 -0.59
CA LEU A 64 -6.79 2.10 -1.15
C LEU A 64 -7.43 0.76 -1.50
N VAL A 65 -6.70 -0.11 -2.20
CA VAL A 65 -7.18 -1.45 -2.57
C VAL A 65 -7.42 -2.28 -1.33
N GLU A 66 -6.54 -2.24 -0.34
CA GLU A 66 -6.73 -2.96 0.92
C GLU A 66 -7.99 -2.49 1.65
N MET A 67 -8.22 -1.18 1.72
CA MET A 67 -9.40 -0.60 2.35
C MET A 67 -10.71 -1.01 1.62
N LEU A 68 -10.65 -1.18 0.30
CA LEU A 68 -11.80 -1.56 -0.53
C LEU A 68 -12.01 -3.08 -0.65
N SER A 69 -11.03 -3.91 -0.25
CA SER A 69 -11.07 -5.38 -0.37
C SER A 69 -11.99 -6.07 0.65
N MET A 70 -13.11 -5.43 1.04
CA MET A 70 -13.97 -5.89 2.16
C MET A 70 -14.51 -7.31 2.00
N ASN A 71 -14.68 -7.80 0.76
CA ASN A 71 -15.24 -9.13 0.46
C ASN A 71 -14.27 -10.05 -0.29
N VAL A 72 -13.04 -9.58 -0.58
CA VAL A 72 -12.06 -10.32 -1.39
C VAL A 72 -10.76 -10.41 -0.61
N ASN A 73 -10.04 -11.52 -0.74
CA ASN A 73 -8.76 -11.72 -0.05
C ASN A 73 -7.76 -10.63 -0.43
N ASP A 74 -7.41 -9.76 0.52
CA ASP A 74 -6.47 -8.65 0.39
C ASP A 74 -5.07 -9.11 -0.03
N ASN A 75 -4.65 -10.28 0.41
CA ASN A 75 -3.39 -10.90 -0.02
C ASN A 75 -3.36 -11.24 -1.52
N LEU A 76 -4.51 -11.29 -2.18
CA LEU A 76 -4.64 -11.47 -3.62
C LEU A 76 -4.92 -10.15 -4.33
N THR A 77 -5.90 -9.38 -3.88
CA THR A 77 -6.32 -8.14 -4.57
C THR A 77 -5.26 -7.05 -4.50
N VAL A 78 -4.61 -6.85 -3.36
CA VAL A 78 -3.64 -5.76 -3.19
C VAL A 78 -2.43 -5.94 -4.12
N PRO A 79 -1.73 -7.09 -4.15
CA PRO A 79 -0.61 -7.29 -5.07
C PRO A 79 -1.05 -7.24 -6.53
N LEU A 80 -2.22 -7.81 -6.85
CA LEU A 80 -2.69 -7.90 -8.23
C LEU A 80 -3.05 -6.52 -8.80
N ILE A 81 -3.85 -5.73 -8.09
CA ILE A 81 -4.27 -4.41 -8.57
C ILE A 81 -3.10 -3.42 -8.51
N THR A 82 -2.37 -3.37 -7.38
CA THR A 82 -1.24 -2.45 -7.24
C THR A 82 -0.11 -2.79 -8.20
N GLY A 83 0.23 -4.07 -8.33
CA GLY A 83 1.22 -4.54 -9.29
C GLY A 83 0.83 -4.19 -10.72
N SER A 84 -0.45 -4.38 -11.09
CA SER A 84 -0.95 -4.01 -12.42
C SER A 84 -0.81 -2.51 -12.69
N ILE A 85 -1.16 -1.64 -11.74
CA ILE A 85 -0.99 -0.18 -11.87
C ILE A 85 0.48 0.18 -12.09
N MET A 86 1.38 -0.40 -11.30
CA MET A 86 2.82 -0.16 -11.41
C MET A 86 3.38 -0.67 -12.74
N THR A 87 2.97 -1.86 -13.19
CA THR A 87 3.39 -2.42 -14.49
C THR A 87 2.89 -1.57 -15.65
N VAL A 88 1.63 -1.12 -15.61
CA VAL A 88 1.08 -0.23 -16.65
C VAL A 88 1.86 1.08 -16.68
N ALA A 89 2.15 1.68 -15.53
CA ALA A 89 2.97 2.90 -15.47
C ALA A 89 4.34 2.70 -16.13
N LEU A 90 5.03 1.59 -15.82
CA LEU A 90 6.30 1.25 -16.45
C LEU A 90 6.18 1.05 -17.98
N LEU A 91 5.09 0.43 -18.46
CA LEU A 91 4.84 0.25 -19.89
C LEU A 91 4.66 1.58 -20.65
N PHE A 92 4.10 2.59 -19.97
CA PHE A 92 3.97 3.95 -20.51
C PHE A 92 5.23 4.81 -20.34
N GLY A 93 6.33 4.24 -19.82
CA GLY A 93 7.61 4.93 -19.64
C GLY A 93 7.64 5.90 -18.47
N LEU A 94 6.74 5.72 -17.49
CA LEU A 94 6.79 6.42 -16.20
C LEU A 94 7.84 5.81 -15.27
#